data_AF-A0A932HM63-F1
#
_entry.id   AF-A0A932HM63-F1
#
_cell.length_a   1.000
_cell.length_b   1.000
_cell.length_c   1.000
_cell.angle_alpha   90.00
_cell.angle_beta   90.00
_cell.angle_gamma   90.00
#
_symmetry.space_group_name_H-M   'P 1'
#
loop_
_entity.id
_entity.type
_entity.pdbx_description
1 polymer ?
#
loop_
_entity_poly.entity_id
_entity_poly.type
_entity_poly.pdbx_seq_one_letter_code
_entity_poly.pdbx_strand_id
1 'polypeptide(L)'
;MQGTWSVKDILVHIAGWHREMAPALARLARGERPVPEGVDYSDFDAWNARWVEAARQTPVTAVEQELADSFAGFRQAVAALPENRLAQGRTADKIIHEVGMNHYRHHAGQIRAWRERESL
;
A
#
# COMPACT_ATOMS: atom_id res chain seq x y z
N MET A 1 -10.83 8.39 7.73
CA MET A 1 -11.41 7.36 6.85
C MET A 1 -12.46 8.02 5.97
N GLN A 2 -12.23 8.02 4.65
CA GLN A 2 -13.18 8.59 3.69
C GLN A 2 -14.25 7.53 3.39
N GLY A 3 -15.44 7.67 3.97
CA GLY A 3 -16.54 6.68 3.90
C GLY A 3 -17.21 6.53 2.53
N THR A 4 -16.56 6.94 1.45
CA THR A 4 -17.10 7.05 0.08
C THR A 4 -16.38 6.18 -0.95
N TRP A 5 -15.31 5.48 -0.58
CA TRP A 5 -14.54 4.65 -1.52
C TRP A 5 -15.24 3.32 -1.83
N SER A 6 -15.24 2.96 -3.11
CA SER A 6 -15.63 1.62 -3.55
C SER A 6 -14.57 0.58 -3.16
N VAL A 7 -14.91 -0.71 -3.25
CA VAL A 7 -13.93 -1.79 -3.07
C VAL A 7 -12.77 -1.62 -4.05
N LYS A 8 -13.05 -1.29 -5.32
CA LYS A 8 -12.02 -1.04 -6.33
C LYS A 8 -11.05 0.07 -5.91
N ASP A 9 -11.56 1.17 -5.35
CA ASP A 9 -10.73 2.29 -4.90
C ASP A 9 -9.82 1.88 -3.73
N ILE A 10 -10.31 1.04 -2.82
CA ILE A 10 -9.51 0.45 -1.74
C ILE A 10 -8.37 -0.41 -2.32
N LEU A 11 -8.64 -1.25 -3.33
CA LEU A 11 -7.60 -2.08 -3.95
C LEU A 11 -6.53 -1.21 -4.64
N VAL A 12 -6.95 -0.15 -5.35
CA VAL A 12 -6.04 0.81 -5.99
C VAL A 12 -5.16 1.52 -4.95
N HIS A 13 -5.76 1.96 -3.85
CA HIS A 13 -5.04 2.60 -2.75
C HIS A 13 -3.96 1.70 -2.15
N ILE A 14 -4.29 0.43 -1.88
CA ILE A 14 -3.34 -0.55 -1.35
C ILE A 14 -2.20 -0.78 -2.35
N ALA A 15 -2.52 -0.99 -3.62
CA ALA A 15 -1.52 -1.18 -4.66
C ALA A 15 -0.59 0.04 -4.82
N GLY A 16 -1.13 1.26 -4.73
CA GLY A 16 -0.36 2.49 -4.76
C GLY A 16 0.71 2.54 -3.66
N TRP A 17 0.34 2.23 -2.42
CA TRP A 17 1.31 2.20 -1.31
C TRP A 17 2.35 1.09 -1.43
N HIS A 18 1.99 -0.07 -1.97
CA HIS A 18 3.00 -1.10 -2.31
C HIS A 18 4.04 -0.55 -3.30
N ARG A 19 3.59 0.13 -4.36
CA ARG A 19 4.47 0.67 -5.42
C ARG A 19 5.37 1.79 -4.91
N GLU A 20 4.91 2.62 -3.97
CA GLU A 20 5.76 3.65 -3.36
C GLU A 20 6.73 3.07 -2.32
N MET A 21 6.28 2.13 -1.51
CA MET A 21 7.09 1.63 -0.39
C MET A 21 8.04 0.49 -0.75
N ALA A 22 7.78 -0.30 -1.79
CA ALA A 22 8.74 -1.34 -2.21
C ALA A 22 10.11 -0.73 -2.61
N PRO A 23 10.19 0.34 -3.42
CA PRO A 23 11.43 1.07 -3.66
C PRO A 23 12.02 1.72 -2.40
N ALA A 24 11.19 2.19 -1.47
CA ALA A 24 11.66 2.76 -0.20
C ALA A 24 12.38 1.70 0.66
N LEU A 25 11.82 0.49 0.75
CA LEU A 25 12.44 -0.65 1.42
C LEU A 25 13.76 -1.06 0.74
N ALA A 26 13.80 -1.06 -0.60
CA ALA A 26 15.02 -1.35 -1.33
C ALA A 26 16.14 -0.32 -1.05
N ARG A 27 15.81 0.97 -0.88
CA ARG A 27 16.76 2.02 -0.46
C ARG A 27 17.26 1.76 0.97
N LEU A 28 16.36 1.44 1.89
CA LEU A 28 16.72 1.09 3.27
C LEU A 28 17.64 -0.12 3.35
N ALA A 29 17.45 -1.13 2.47
CA ALA A 29 18.32 -2.29 2.37
C ALA A 29 19.77 -1.91 2.01
N ARG A 30 19.95 -0.88 1.17
CA ARG A 30 21.27 -0.30 0.82
C ARG A 30 21.78 0.74 1.82
N GLY A 31 21.02 1.05 2.85
CA GLY A 31 21.36 2.05 3.86
C GLY A 31 21.14 3.50 3.43
N GLU A 32 20.36 3.71 2.37
CA GLU A 32 19.96 5.02 1.88
C GLU A 32 18.71 5.54 2.61
N ARG A 33 18.39 6.83 2.39
CA ARG A 33 17.11 7.41 2.84
C ARG A 33 15.94 6.75 2.08
N PRO A 34 14.82 6.45 2.76
CA PRO A 34 13.68 5.74 2.14
C PRO A 34 12.95 6.61 1.11
N VAL A 35 12.81 7.91 1.40
CA VAL A 35 12.07 8.88 0.60
C VAL A 35 13.06 9.58 -0.35
N PRO A 36 12.83 9.55 -1.68
CA PRO A 36 13.63 10.29 -2.64
C PRO A 36 13.58 11.81 -2.39
N GLU A 37 14.58 12.53 -2.88
CA GLU A 37 14.56 13.99 -2.84
C GLU A 37 13.37 14.54 -3.65
N GLY A 38 12.70 15.55 -3.10
CA GLY A 38 11.52 16.18 -3.72
C GLY A 38 10.20 15.41 -3.58
N VAL A 39 10.21 14.23 -2.94
CA VAL A 39 8.99 13.47 -2.65
C VAL A 39 8.50 13.77 -1.24
N ASP A 40 7.23 14.17 -1.12
CA ASP A 40 6.55 14.35 0.14
C ASP A 40 5.30 13.46 0.19
N TYR A 41 5.21 12.63 1.22
CA TYR A 41 4.09 11.74 1.50
C TYR A 41 3.18 12.27 2.63
N SER A 42 3.42 13.50 3.12
CA SER A 42 2.62 14.11 4.19
C SER A 42 1.16 14.33 3.77
N ASP A 43 0.94 14.70 2.50
CA ASP A 43 -0.39 14.77 1.88
C ASP A 43 -0.75 13.41 1.23
N PHE A 44 -0.89 12.39 2.06
CA PHE A 44 -1.26 11.05 1.61
C PHE A 44 -2.63 11.03 0.90
N ASP A 45 -3.54 11.95 1.24
CA ASP A 45 -4.86 12.04 0.60
C ASP A 45 -4.75 12.45 -0.87
N ALA A 46 -3.87 13.40 -1.21
CA ALA A 46 -3.59 13.75 -2.61
C ALA A 46 -2.99 12.58 -3.41
N TRP A 47 -2.08 11.81 -2.81
CA TRP A 47 -1.53 10.60 -3.45
C TRP A 47 -2.62 9.56 -3.73
N ASN A 48 -3.45 9.28 -2.72
CA ASN A 48 -4.57 8.35 -2.82
C ASN A 48 -5.55 8.77 -3.92
N ALA A 49 -5.96 10.04 -3.91
CA ALA A 49 -6.89 10.60 -4.90
C ALA A 49 -6.32 10.51 -6.31
N ARG A 50 -5.03 10.78 -6.50
CA ARG A 50 -4.37 10.67 -7.81
C ARG A 50 -4.45 9.25 -8.38
N TRP A 51 -4.18 8.23 -7.57
CA TRP A 51 -4.24 6.84 -8.03
C TRP A 51 -5.67 6.39 -8.33
N VAL A 52 -6.61 6.72 -7.45
CA VAL A 52 -8.04 6.43 -7.65
C VAL A 52 -8.56 7.09 -8.93
N GLU A 53 -8.22 8.37 -9.15
CA GLU A 53 -8.58 9.10 -10.36
C GLU A 53 -8.02 8.44 -11.61
N ALA A 54 -6.72 8.11 -11.61
CA ALA A 54 -6.06 7.45 -12.73
C ALA A 54 -6.66 6.07 -13.05
N ALA A 55 -7.20 5.39 -12.05
CA ALA A 55 -7.78 4.06 -12.19
C ALA A 55 -9.28 4.06 -12.52
N ARG A 56 -9.94 5.22 -12.68
CA ARG A 56 -11.40 5.30 -12.87
C ARG A 56 -11.92 4.38 -13.97
N GLN A 57 -11.28 4.41 -15.14
CA GLN A 57 -11.69 3.62 -16.30
C GLN A 57 -11.01 2.23 -16.38
N THR A 58 -10.16 1.89 -15.42
CA THR A 58 -9.49 0.58 -15.38
C THR A 58 -10.47 -0.53 -15.02
N PRO A 59 -10.52 -1.66 -15.75
CA PRO A 59 -11.35 -2.80 -15.36
C PRO A 59 -10.99 -3.33 -13.96
N VAL A 60 -11.98 -3.83 -13.20
CA VAL A 60 -11.75 -4.38 -11.84
C VAL A 60 -10.72 -5.51 -11.87
N THR A 61 -10.79 -6.40 -12.85
CA THR A 61 -9.84 -7.52 -13.01
C THR A 61 -8.40 -7.05 -13.20
N ALA A 62 -8.19 -5.91 -13.88
CA ALA A 62 -6.86 -5.32 -14.01
C ALA A 62 -6.38 -4.68 -12.69
N VAL A 63 -7.29 -4.10 -11.91
CA VAL A 63 -6.96 -3.61 -10.55
C VAL A 63 -6.60 -4.76 -9.61
N GLU A 64 -7.31 -5.89 -9.69
CA GLU A 64 -6.99 -7.10 -8.92
C GLU A 64 -5.61 -7.66 -9.28
N GLN A 65 -5.28 -7.70 -10.57
CA GLN A 65 -3.95 -8.11 -11.03
C GLN A 65 -2.86 -7.14 -10.54
N GLU A 66 -3.09 -5.83 -10.63
CA GLU A 66 -2.13 -4.83 -10.13
C GLU A 66 -1.93 -4.93 -8.61
N LEU A 67 -2.99 -5.22 -7.85
CA LEU A 67 -2.87 -5.49 -6.43
C LEU A 67 -2.00 -6.73 -6.16
N ALA A 68 -2.20 -7.82 -6.90
CA ALA A 68 -1.40 -9.04 -6.76
C ALA A 68 0.09 -8.79 -7.11
N ASP A 69 0.36 -8.10 -8.22
CA ASP A 69 1.72 -7.82 -8.69
C ASP A 69 2.46 -6.86 -7.75
N SER A 70 1.77 -5.80 -7.30
CA SER A 70 2.33 -4.84 -6.35
C SER A 70 2.59 -5.49 -4.99
N PHE A 71 1.70 -6.38 -4.52
CA PHE A 71 1.91 -7.16 -3.30
C PHE A 71 3.12 -8.09 -3.41
N ALA A 72 3.27 -8.79 -4.55
CA ALA A 72 4.43 -9.64 -4.80
C ALA A 72 5.75 -8.84 -4.74
N GLY A 73 5.78 -7.67 -5.39
CA GLY A 73 6.92 -6.76 -5.36
C GLY A 73 7.23 -6.22 -3.97
N PHE A 74 6.21 -5.80 -3.22
CA PHE A 74 6.36 -5.34 -1.84
C PHE A 74 6.91 -6.45 -0.93
N ARG A 75 6.35 -7.66 -1.03
CA ARG A 75 6.82 -8.83 -0.28
C ARG A 75 8.26 -9.19 -0.60
N GLN A 76 8.66 -9.12 -1.88
CA GLN A 76 10.05 -9.35 -2.27
C GLN A 76 10.99 -8.29 -1.68
N ALA A 77 10.59 -7.02 -1.69
CA ALA A 77 11.39 -5.94 -1.08
C ALA A 77 11.54 -6.13 0.43
N VAL A 78 10.49 -6.57 1.13
CA VAL A 78 10.56 -6.93 2.56
C VAL A 78 11.51 -8.09 2.79
N ALA A 79 11.42 -9.16 1.99
CA ALA A 79 12.28 -10.34 2.11
C ALA A 79 13.78 -10.05 1.86
N ALA A 80 14.09 -8.99 1.11
CA ALA A 80 15.45 -8.57 0.82
C ALA A 80 16.08 -7.68 1.91
N LEU A 81 15.33 -7.30 2.96
CA LEU A 81 15.86 -6.47 4.02
C LEU A 81 16.86 -7.23 4.90
N PRO A 82 18.01 -6.63 5.22
CA PRO A 82 18.89 -7.16 6.26
C PRO A 82 18.18 -7.22 7.62
N GLU A 83 18.46 -8.25 8.42
CA GLU A 83 17.77 -8.47 9.71
C GLU A 83 17.88 -7.27 10.66
N ASN A 84 19.02 -6.58 10.67
CA ASN A 84 19.20 -5.38 11.48
C ASN A 84 18.25 -4.21 11.09
N ARG A 85 17.65 -4.22 9.90
CA ARG A 85 16.65 -3.24 9.47
C ARG A 85 15.24 -3.59 9.98
N LEU A 86 14.98 -4.85 10.31
CA LEU A 86 13.69 -5.36 10.77
C LEU A 86 13.44 -5.14 12.27
N ALA A 87 14.44 -4.62 13.01
CA ALA A 87 14.26 -4.35 14.44
C ALA A 87 13.07 -3.39 14.69
N GLN A 88 12.29 -3.71 15.72
CA GLN A 88 11.07 -3.00 16.08
C GLN A 88 11.29 -1.48 16.21
N GLY A 89 10.36 -0.69 15.69
CA GLY A 89 10.38 0.77 15.74
C GLY A 89 11.28 1.44 14.69
N ARG A 90 12.06 0.67 13.91
CA ARG A 90 12.80 1.20 12.77
C ARG A 90 11.87 1.53 11.61
N THR A 91 12.36 2.33 10.68
CA THR A 91 11.58 2.78 9.52
C THR A 91 11.05 1.62 8.67
N ALA A 92 11.84 0.57 8.43
CA ALA A 92 11.37 -0.58 7.66
C ALA A 92 10.26 -1.35 8.40
N ASP A 93 10.40 -1.53 9.71
CA ASP A 93 9.37 -2.15 10.56
C ASP A 93 8.05 -1.37 10.51
N LYS A 94 8.11 -0.04 10.61
CA LYS A 94 6.93 0.83 10.46
C LYS A 94 6.26 0.67 9.10
N ILE A 95 7.03 0.71 8.01
CA ILE A 95 6.50 0.53 6.65
C ILE A 95 5.80 -0.83 6.49
N ILE A 96 6.41 -1.92 6.99
CA ILE A 96 5.83 -3.27 6.91
C ILE A 96 4.47 -3.34 7.62
N HIS A 97 4.34 -2.65 8.75
CA HIS A 97 3.08 -2.64 9.50
C HIS A 97 2.05 -1.70 8.87
N GLU A 98 2.44 -0.47 8.51
CA GLU A 98 1.54 0.60 8.05
C GLU A 98 1.07 0.42 6.62
N VAL A 99 1.90 -0.13 5.72
CA VAL A 99 1.51 -0.44 4.33
C VAL A 99 1.07 -1.89 4.17
N GLY A 100 1.57 -2.77 5.04
CA GLY A 100 1.23 -4.19 5.05
C GLY A 100 0.19 -4.56 6.10
N MET A 101 0.64 -5.17 7.20
CA MET A 101 -0.22 -5.96 8.09
C MET A 101 -1.43 -5.20 8.67
N ASN A 102 -1.22 -3.99 9.18
CA ASN A 102 -2.30 -3.20 9.77
C ASN A 102 -3.23 -2.65 8.70
N HIS A 103 -2.65 -2.26 7.56
CA HIS A 103 -3.36 -1.78 6.39
C HIS A 103 -4.35 -2.81 5.86
N TYR A 104 -3.89 -4.04 5.63
CA TYR A 104 -4.73 -5.13 5.14
C TYR A 104 -5.84 -5.47 6.12
N ARG A 105 -5.53 -5.52 7.43
CA ARG A 105 -6.55 -5.80 8.46
C ARG A 105 -7.64 -4.72 8.46
N HIS A 106 -7.23 -3.45 8.37
CA HIS A 106 -8.14 -2.32 8.33
C HIS A 106 -9.08 -2.39 7.12
N HIS A 107 -8.53 -2.51 5.92
CA HIS A 107 -9.33 -2.51 4.69
C HIS A 107 -10.13 -3.80 4.48
N ALA A 108 -9.61 -4.96 4.89
CA ALA A 108 -10.40 -6.18 4.90
C ALA A 108 -11.63 -6.05 5.80
N GLY A 109 -11.53 -5.33 6.93
CA GLY A 109 -12.67 -4.99 7.77
C GLY A 109 -13.72 -4.14 7.03
N GLN A 110 -13.28 -3.11 6.31
CA GLN A 110 -14.18 -2.27 5.52
C GLN A 110 -14.89 -3.03 4.39
N ILE A 111 -14.17 -3.90 3.68
CA ILE A 111 -14.73 -4.73 2.59
C ILE A 111 -15.73 -5.74 3.15
N ARG A 112 -15.43 -6.40 4.28
CA ARG A 112 -16.40 -7.30 4.95
C ARG A 112 -17.67 -6.56 5.36
N ALA A 113 -17.52 -5.40 6.00
CA ALA A 113 -18.67 -4.58 6.39
C ALA A 113 -19.48 -4.11 5.17
N TRP A 114 -18.84 -3.84 4.03
CA TRP A 114 -19.55 -3.55 2.78
C TRP A 114 -20.33 -4.76 2.27
N ARG A 115 -19.69 -5.94 2.19
CA ARG A 115 -20.36 -7.18 1.76
C ARG A 115 -21.60 -7.51 2.60
N GLU A 116 -21.50 -7.36 3.92
CA GLU A 116 -22.62 -7.57 4.84
C GLU A 116 -23.79 -6.61 4.54
N ARG A 117 -23.51 -5.33 4.25
CA ARG A 117 -24.55 -4.35 3.88
C ARG A 117 -25.20 -4.67 2.53
N GLU A 118 -24.43 -5.18 1.57
CA GLU A 118 -24.92 -5.57 0.24
C GLU A 118 -25.53 -6.99 0.20
N SER A 119 -25.53 -7.72 1.33
CA SER A 119 -25.97 -9.13 1.41
C SER A 119 -25.16 -10.09 0.52
N LEU A 120 -23.84 -9.91 0.47
CA LEU A 120 -22.85 -10.70 -0.31
C LEU A 120 -21.88 -11.54 0.54
#